data_AF-A0A8X6WHE7-F1
#
_entry.id   AF-A0A8X6WHE7-F1
#
_cell.length_a   1.000
_cell.length_b   1.000
_cell.length_c   1.000
_cell.angle_alpha   90.00
_cell.angle_beta   90.00
_cell.angle_gamma   90.00
#
_symmetry.space_group_name_H-M   'P 1'
#
loop_
_entity.id
_entity.type
_entity.pdbx_description
1 polymer ?
#
loop_
_entity_poly.entity_id
_entity_poly.type
_entity_poly.pdbx_seq_one_letter_code
_entity_poly.pdbx_strand_id
1 'polypeptide(L)'
;MRDITKDGPGVAFNMPHHGVYHPEKSTTKLRTVFNASSPSTSGKSLNSIQFNGGLVEEDFSIILRFRKHRFIDNCRSKVKKREPLTTSEVNNAEIWLIKQDQSGINLSEPSSNLKSFNIFQDDKGVLRIGGRLEKASIPYSQKHPAILSG
;
A
#
# COMPACT_ATOMS: atom_id res chain seq x y z
N MET A 1 -19.58 12.33 14.60
CA MET A 1 -19.61 11.29 15.63
C MET A 1 -20.48 11.81 16.78
N ARG A 2 -21.78 11.47 16.89
CA ARG A 2 -22.72 12.14 17.82
C ARG A 2 -22.76 11.45 19.19
N ASP A 3 -22.74 12.21 20.29
CA ASP A 3 -22.94 11.64 21.63
C ASP A 3 -24.38 11.14 21.79
N ILE A 4 -24.57 9.90 22.22
CA ILE A 4 -25.89 9.27 22.36
C ILE A 4 -26.36 9.22 23.82
N THR A 5 -25.45 9.44 24.78
CA THR A 5 -25.77 9.43 26.21
C THR A 5 -25.66 10.83 26.79
N LYS A 6 -26.81 11.43 27.14
CA LYS A 6 -26.86 12.54 28.11
C LYS A 6 -27.19 12.06 29.52
N ASP A 7 -27.71 10.84 29.71
CA ASP A 7 -28.29 10.38 30.99
C ASP A 7 -27.94 8.91 31.38
N GLY A 8 -26.68 8.49 31.30
CA GLY A 8 -26.26 7.15 31.77
C GLY A 8 -24.74 7.01 32.02
N PRO A 9 -24.28 5.98 32.75
CA PRO A 9 -22.88 5.82 33.11
C PRO A 9 -22.09 5.27 31.91
N GLY A 10 -21.69 6.16 31.00
CA GLY A 10 -20.82 5.84 29.87
C GLY A 10 -21.00 6.81 28.70
N VAL A 11 -19.90 7.34 28.16
CA VAL A 11 -19.92 8.20 26.97
C VAL A 11 -20.01 7.32 25.73
N ALA A 12 -21.13 7.37 25.02
CA ALA A 12 -21.35 6.63 23.78
C ALA A 12 -21.35 7.56 22.57
N PHE A 13 -20.65 7.17 21.51
CA PHE A 13 -20.49 7.96 20.30
C PHE A 13 -21.06 7.23 19.07
N ASN A 14 -21.83 7.92 18.22
CA ASN A 14 -22.43 7.41 16.99
C ASN A 14 -21.67 7.90 15.74
N MET A 15 -21.17 7.01 14.90
CA MET A 15 -20.65 7.39 13.57
C MET A 15 -21.73 7.27 12.50
N PRO A 16 -22.04 8.35 11.77
CA PRO A 16 -22.94 8.27 10.62
C PRO A 16 -22.42 7.24 9.63
N HIS A 17 -23.31 6.40 9.12
CA HIS A 17 -22.96 5.38 8.16
C HIS A 17 -24.04 5.26 7.09
N HIS A 18 -23.64 4.84 5.90
CA HIS A 18 -24.56 4.53 4.81
C HIS A 18 -24.10 3.28 4.06
N GLY A 19 -25.04 2.55 3.48
CA GLY A 19 -24.75 1.39 2.64
C GLY A 19 -24.35 1.85 1.24
N VAL A 20 -23.25 1.31 0.73
CA VAL A 20 -22.86 1.47 -0.67
C VAL A 20 -23.03 0.13 -1.38
N TYR A 21 -23.98 0.09 -2.32
CA TYR A 21 -24.32 -1.11 -3.07
C TYR A 21 -23.54 -1.18 -4.38
N HIS A 22 -22.86 -2.32 -4.60
CA HIS A 22 -22.11 -2.61 -5.81
C HIS A 22 -22.52 -4.00 -6.32
N PRO A 23 -23.47 -4.09 -7.28
CA PRO A 23 -24.03 -5.36 -7.75
C PRO A 23 -23.00 -6.26 -8.44
N GLU A 24 -21.98 -5.66 -9.07
CA GLU A 24 -20.91 -6.34 -9.81
C GLU A 24 -19.87 -7.03 -8.91
N LYS A 25 -19.92 -6.83 -7.58
CA LYS A 25 -18.97 -7.49 -6.67
C LYS A 25 -19.36 -8.95 -6.46
N SER A 26 -18.41 -9.85 -6.70
CA SER A 26 -18.56 -11.29 -6.48
C SER A 26 -18.70 -11.68 -4.99
N THR A 27 -18.30 -10.80 -4.08
CA THR A 27 -18.40 -10.97 -2.62
C THR A 27 -19.55 -10.14 -2.06
N THR A 28 -19.44 -9.56 -0.85
CA THR A 28 -20.46 -8.71 -0.25
C THR A 28 -20.79 -7.52 -1.15
N LYS A 29 -22.01 -7.56 -1.73
CA LYS A 29 -22.56 -6.55 -2.65
C LYS A 29 -22.92 -5.24 -1.92
N LEU A 30 -23.30 -5.32 -0.65
CA LEU A 30 -23.55 -4.16 0.20
C LEU A 30 -22.39 -3.98 1.19
N ARG A 31 -21.83 -2.76 1.27
CA ARG A 31 -20.80 -2.41 2.25
C ARG A 31 -21.21 -1.18 3.02
N THR A 32 -21.07 -1.22 4.34
CA THR A 32 -21.31 -0.06 5.20
C THR A 32 -20.10 0.86 5.18
N VAL A 33 -20.30 2.13 4.84
CA VAL A 33 -19.29 3.19 4.91
C VAL A 33 -19.57 4.05 6.12
N PHE A 34 -18.58 4.17 7.02
CA PHE A 34 -18.63 5.04 8.18
C PHE A 34 -17.99 6.39 7.85
N ASN A 35 -18.68 7.48 8.19
CA ASN A 35 -18.16 8.84 8.01
C ASN A 35 -17.40 9.30 9.27
N ALA A 36 -16.08 9.15 9.23
CA ALA A 36 -15.16 9.56 10.29
C ALA A 36 -14.88 11.08 10.32
N SER A 37 -15.23 11.83 9.27
CA SER A 37 -15.08 13.30 9.24
C SER A 37 -16.25 14.06 9.85
N SER A 38 -17.37 13.37 10.13
CA SER A 38 -18.52 13.98 10.80
C SER A 38 -18.13 14.46 12.20
N PRO A 39 -18.27 15.77 12.51
CA PRO A 39 -17.91 16.31 13.83
C PRO A 39 -18.82 15.75 14.92
N SER A 40 -18.30 15.74 16.15
CA SER A 40 -19.07 15.48 17.36
C SER A 40 -19.66 16.76 17.94
N THR A 41 -20.36 16.62 19.07
CA THR A 41 -20.86 17.75 19.88
C THR A 41 -19.74 18.69 20.33
N SER A 42 -18.51 18.18 20.45
CA SER A 42 -17.31 18.98 20.76
C SER A 42 -16.65 19.61 19.52
N GLY A 43 -17.26 19.49 18.33
CA GLY A 43 -16.75 20.04 17.08
C GLY A 43 -15.58 19.27 16.47
N LYS A 44 -15.06 18.24 17.14
CA LYS A 44 -13.95 17.40 16.66
C LYS A 44 -14.48 16.18 15.92
N SER A 45 -13.83 15.81 14.83
CA SER A 45 -14.10 14.56 14.10
C SER A 45 -13.11 13.47 14.49
N LEU A 46 -13.42 12.20 14.17
CA LEU A 46 -12.49 11.10 14.47
C LEU A 46 -11.15 11.30 13.74
N ASN A 47 -11.19 11.75 12.49
CA ASN A 47 -10.00 12.06 11.72
C ASN A 47 -9.13 13.15 12.37
N SER A 48 -9.72 14.07 13.13
CA SER A 48 -8.98 15.16 13.80
C SER A 48 -8.29 14.76 15.12
N ILE A 49 -8.67 13.62 15.69
CA ILE A 49 -8.13 13.10 16.96
C ILE A 49 -7.32 11.82 16.76
N GLN A 50 -7.39 11.21 15.58
CA GLN A 50 -6.61 10.05 15.25
C GLN A 50 -5.12 10.41 15.30
N PHE A 51 -4.34 9.58 15.97
CA PHE A 51 -2.90 9.71 15.96
C PHE A 51 -2.42 9.54 14.52
N ASN A 52 -1.88 10.60 13.93
CA ASN A 52 -1.16 10.49 12.68
C ASN A 52 0.10 9.67 12.99
N GLY A 53 0.12 8.39 12.61
CA GLY A 53 1.39 7.68 12.46
C GLY A 53 2.25 8.58 11.61
N GLY A 54 3.39 9.04 12.16
CA GLY A 54 4.18 10.12 11.57
C GLY A 54 4.33 9.95 10.06
N LEU A 55 4.27 11.05 9.32
CA LEU A 55 4.65 11.05 7.91
C LEU A 55 6.01 10.36 7.82
N VAL A 56 6.03 9.18 7.22
CA VAL A 56 7.29 8.50 7.00
C VAL A 56 8.07 9.43 6.07
N GLU A 57 9.22 9.95 6.50
CA GLU A 57 10.19 10.68 5.64
C GLU A 57 10.81 9.75 4.57
N GLU A 58 10.02 8.79 4.08
CA GLU A 58 10.38 7.88 3.03
C GLU A 58 10.29 8.55 1.66
N ASP A 59 9.54 9.64 1.48
CA ASP A 59 9.42 10.30 0.17
C ASP A 59 10.80 10.70 -0.40
N PHE A 60 11.66 11.32 0.42
CA PHE A 60 13.01 11.66 -0.01
C PHE A 60 13.88 10.42 -0.20
N SER A 61 13.76 9.45 0.70
CA SER A 61 14.50 8.18 0.65
C SER A 61 14.15 7.35 -0.60
N ILE A 62 12.88 7.34 -1.00
CA ILE A 62 12.34 6.70 -2.20
C ILE A 62 12.92 7.38 -3.44
N ILE A 63 12.90 8.72 -3.51
CA ILE A 63 13.50 9.48 -4.62
C ILE A 63 15.00 9.21 -4.72
N LEU A 64 15.72 9.18 -3.59
CA LEU A 64 17.15 8.94 -3.55
C LEU A 64 17.52 7.52 -4.04
N ARG A 65 16.70 6.51 -3.70
CA ARG A 65 16.84 5.14 -4.17
C ARG A 65 16.74 5.04 -5.70
N PHE A 66 15.80 5.75 -6.32
CA PHE A 66 15.69 5.80 -7.79
C PHE A 66 16.91 6.46 -8.46
N ARG A 67 17.44 7.55 -7.87
CA ARG A 67 18.64 8.22 -8.41
C ARG A 67 19.91 7.38 -8.23
N LYS A 68 19.99 6.57 -7.16
CA LYS A 68 21.11 5.65 -6.92
C LYS A 68 21.27 4.64 -8.05
N HIS A 69 20.17 4.09 -8.57
CA HIS A 69 20.21 3.16 -9.71
C HIS A 69 20.85 3.81 -10.93
N ARG A 70 20.37 5.00 -11.34
CA ARG A 70 20.94 5.73 -12.48
C ARG A 70 22.39 6.14 -12.25
N PHE A 71 22.78 6.48 -11.02
CA PHE A 71 24.16 6.79 -10.68
C PHE A 71 25.08 5.58 -10.90
N ILE A 72 24.68 4.40 -10.41
CA ILE A 72 25.42 3.15 -10.62
C ILE A 72 25.55 2.82 -12.11
N ASP A 73 24.46 2.94 -12.88
CA ASP A 73 24.47 2.71 -14.33
C ASP A 73 25.42 3.69 -15.04
N ASN A 74 25.37 4.97 -14.66
CA ASN A 74 26.29 5.98 -15.17
C ASN A 74 27.73 5.68 -14.79
N CYS A 75 28.04 5.14 -13.61
CA CYS A 75 29.40 4.72 -13.26
C CYS A 75 29.90 3.57 -14.15
N ARG A 76 29.01 2.64 -14.53
CA ARG A 76 29.34 1.45 -15.34
C ARG A 76 29.35 1.71 -16.85
N SER A 77 28.64 2.74 -17.32
CA SER A 77 28.50 3.07 -18.73
C SER A 77 29.52 4.13 -19.17
N LYS A 78 30.03 4.01 -20.41
CA LYS A 78 30.80 5.08 -21.07
C LYS A 78 29.93 6.29 -21.42
N VAL A 79 28.66 6.06 -21.76
CA VAL A 79 27.68 7.10 -22.06
C VAL A 79 26.95 7.48 -20.77
N LYS A 80 27.03 8.77 -20.40
CA LYS A 80 26.38 9.30 -19.19
C LYS A 80 25.02 9.88 -19.54
N LYS A 81 23.98 9.41 -18.84
CA LYS A 81 22.64 10.00 -18.92
C LYS A 81 22.53 11.14 -17.92
N ARG A 82 22.31 12.36 -18.42
CA ARG A 82 22.13 13.58 -17.61
C ARG A 82 20.73 14.19 -17.73
N GLU A 83 19.92 13.68 -18.67
CA GLU A 83 18.52 14.04 -18.88
C GLU A 83 17.65 13.74 -17.64
N PRO A 84 16.44 14.33 -17.52
CA PRO A 84 15.45 13.94 -16.53
C PRO A 84 15.19 12.42 -16.49
N LEU A 85 14.70 11.91 -15.35
CA LEU A 85 14.37 10.49 -15.21
C LEU A 85 13.18 10.18 -16.12
N THR A 86 13.35 9.17 -16.98
CA THR A 86 12.24 8.65 -17.79
C THR A 86 11.40 7.69 -16.95
N THR A 87 10.12 7.53 -17.31
CA THR A 87 9.21 6.58 -16.63
C THR A 87 9.77 5.16 -16.63
N SER A 88 10.38 4.73 -17.74
CA SER A 88 11.00 3.40 -17.84
C SER A 88 12.15 3.22 -16.86
N GLU A 89 12.98 4.25 -16.63
CA GLU A 89 14.04 4.18 -15.63
C GLU A 89 13.52 4.12 -14.22
N VAL A 90 12.46 4.87 -13.91
CA VAL A 90 11.79 4.80 -12.60
C VAL A 90 11.25 3.39 -12.37
N ASN A 91 10.53 2.82 -13.36
CA ASN A 91 9.99 1.48 -13.29
C ASN A 91 11.09 0.41 -13.14
N ASN A 92 12.20 0.55 -13.88
CA ASN A 92 13.33 -0.40 -13.78
C ASN A 92 14.02 -0.31 -12.42
N ALA A 93 14.22 0.91 -11.92
CA ALA A 93 14.82 1.12 -10.61
C ALA A 93 13.90 0.63 -9.48
N GLU A 94 12.58 0.75 -9.62
CA GLU A 94 11.59 0.17 -8.70
C GLU A 94 11.76 -1.35 -8.60
N ILE A 95 11.75 -2.03 -9.75
CA ILE A 95 11.95 -3.48 -9.82
C ILE A 95 13.30 -3.88 -9.22
N TRP A 96 14.36 -3.12 -9.50
CA TRP A 96 15.69 -3.40 -8.96
C TRP A 96 15.74 -3.31 -7.43
N LEU A 97 15.10 -2.29 -6.85
CA LEU A 97 15.03 -2.13 -5.40
C LEU A 97 14.26 -3.26 -4.74
N ILE A 98 13.12 -3.63 -5.32
CA ILE A 98 12.32 -4.76 -4.82
C ILE A 98 13.15 -6.04 -4.85
N LYS A 99 13.91 -6.30 -5.92
CA LYS A 99 14.79 -7.47 -6.00
C LYS A 99 15.92 -7.45 -4.98
N GLN A 100 16.46 -6.28 -4.66
CA GLN A 100 17.48 -6.18 -3.60
C GLN A 100 16.91 -6.57 -2.25
N ASP A 101 15.72 -6.07 -1.92
CA ASP A 101 15.02 -6.40 -0.68
C ASP A 101 14.68 -7.91 -0.62
N GLN A 102 14.13 -8.44 -1.71
CA GLN A 102 13.76 -9.85 -1.83
C GLN A 102 14.95 -10.84 -1.91
N SER A 103 16.19 -10.36 -2.03
CA SER A 103 17.37 -11.22 -2.20
C SER A 103 17.61 -12.18 -1.02
N GLY A 104 17.11 -11.83 0.17
CA GLY A 104 17.19 -12.66 1.38
C GLY A 104 16.03 -13.62 1.57
N ILE A 105 15.00 -13.60 0.72
CA ILE A 105 13.80 -14.42 0.89
C ILE A 105 14.03 -15.81 0.27
N ASN A 106 14.05 -16.83 1.12
CA ASN A 106 14.08 -18.22 0.66
C ASN A 106 12.65 -18.81 0.57
N LEU A 107 12.22 -19.14 -0.65
CA LEU A 107 10.91 -19.77 -0.90
C LEU A 107 10.82 -21.23 -0.43
N SER A 108 11.95 -21.93 -0.23
CA SER A 108 11.92 -23.31 0.30
C SER A 108 11.60 -23.34 1.79
N GLU A 109 11.92 -22.27 2.51
CA GLU A 109 11.66 -22.11 3.94
C GLU A 109 10.99 -20.75 4.22
N PRO A 110 9.75 -20.55 3.74
CA PRO A 110 9.07 -19.30 3.95
C PRO A 110 8.77 -19.11 5.44
N SER A 111 8.92 -17.88 5.92
CA SER A 111 8.54 -17.51 7.29
C SER A 111 7.10 -17.92 7.59
N SER A 112 6.78 -18.17 8.87
CA SER A 112 5.45 -18.66 9.29
C SER A 112 4.28 -17.83 8.72
N ASN A 113 4.49 -16.53 8.53
CA ASN A 113 3.50 -15.59 8.00
C ASN A 113 3.32 -15.67 6.48
N LEU A 114 4.31 -16.18 5.73
CA LEU A 114 4.29 -16.28 4.28
C LEU A 114 3.68 -17.60 3.77
N LYS A 115 3.55 -18.61 4.64
CA LYS A 115 2.99 -19.93 4.30
C LYS A 115 1.52 -19.91 3.87
N SER A 116 0.77 -18.89 4.27
CA SER A 116 -0.66 -18.75 3.95
C SER A 116 -0.93 -17.98 2.65
N PHE A 117 0.10 -17.35 2.06
CA PHE A 117 -0.04 -16.55 0.86
C PHE A 117 0.32 -17.35 -0.40
N ASN A 118 -0.40 -17.08 -1.50
CA ASN A 118 -0.07 -17.64 -2.81
C ASN A 118 1.09 -16.85 -3.42
N ILE A 119 2.31 -17.22 -3.05
CA ILE A 119 3.53 -16.55 -3.50
C ILE A 119 3.99 -17.14 -4.84
N PHE A 120 4.33 -16.28 -5.78
CA PHE A 120 4.90 -16.68 -7.07
C PHE A 120 5.91 -15.65 -7.55
N GLN A 121 6.78 -16.06 -8.47
CA GLN A 121 7.73 -15.18 -9.14
C GLN A 121 7.17 -14.74 -10.49
N ASP A 122 7.21 -13.45 -10.79
CA ASP A 122 6.75 -12.91 -12.08
C ASP A 122 7.81 -13.02 -13.19
N ASP A 123 7.45 -12.61 -14.41
CA ASP A 123 8.32 -12.56 -15.59
C ASP A 123 9.54 -11.64 -15.41
N LYS A 124 9.44 -10.67 -14.51
CA LYS A 124 10.53 -9.77 -14.15
C LYS A 124 11.38 -10.32 -13.02
N GLY A 125 11.06 -11.49 -12.46
CA GLY A 125 11.78 -12.14 -11.38
C GLY A 125 11.53 -11.54 -10.00
N VAL A 126 10.39 -10.88 -9.79
CA VAL A 126 9.94 -10.32 -8.51
C VAL A 126 8.97 -11.29 -7.84
N LEU A 127 9.13 -11.49 -6.54
CA LEU A 127 8.20 -12.27 -5.72
C LEU A 127 6.93 -11.45 -5.44
N ARG A 128 5.77 -12.02 -5.79
CA ARG A 128 4.46 -11.36 -5.68
C ARG A 128 3.44 -12.26 -5.00
N ILE A 129 2.38 -11.63 -4.51
CA ILE A 129 1.25 -12.29 -3.87
C ILE A 129 0.08 -12.38 -4.85
N GLY A 130 -0.43 -13.59 -5.07
CA GLY A 130 -1.67 -13.84 -5.78
C GLY A 130 -2.89 -13.82 -4.86
N GLY A 131 -4.10 -13.88 -5.43
CA GLY A 131 -5.32 -14.11 -4.67
C GLY A 131 -6.51 -13.25 -5.11
N ARG A 132 -7.18 -12.64 -4.13
CA ARG A 132 -8.57 -12.16 -4.26
C ARG A 132 -8.80 -11.06 -5.31
N LEU A 133 -7.75 -10.41 -5.81
CA LEU A 133 -7.82 -9.33 -6.80
C LEU A 133 -7.50 -9.77 -8.24
N GLU A 134 -7.28 -11.06 -8.48
CA GLU A 134 -6.88 -11.59 -9.79
C GLU A 134 -7.83 -11.17 -10.93
N LYS A 135 -9.15 -11.20 -10.67
CA LYS A 135 -10.20 -10.83 -11.62
C LYS A 135 -10.55 -9.33 -11.66
N ALA A 136 -9.91 -8.48 -10.84
CA ALA A 136 -10.23 -7.05 -10.81
C ALA A 136 -9.77 -6.34 -12.11
N SER A 137 -10.42 -5.24 -12.50
CA SER A 137 -9.97 -4.41 -13.62
C SER A 137 -8.99 -3.32 -13.15
N ILE A 138 -7.85 -3.73 -12.58
CA ILE A 138 -6.80 -2.85 -12.06
C ILE A 138 -5.43 -3.23 -12.66
N PRO A 139 -4.45 -2.31 -12.68
CA PRO A 139 -3.07 -2.60 -13.09
C PRO A 139 -2.46 -3.84 -12.43
N TYR A 140 -1.61 -4.55 -13.18
CA TYR A 140 -0.98 -5.80 -12.75
C TYR A 140 -0.26 -5.71 -11.39
N SER A 141 0.52 -4.65 -11.16
CA SER A 141 1.22 -4.42 -9.89
C SER A 141 0.28 -4.28 -8.69
N GLN A 142 -0.94 -3.78 -8.91
CA GLN A 142 -1.96 -3.67 -7.88
C GLN A 142 -2.72 -4.98 -7.67
N LYS A 143 -2.90 -5.79 -8.73
CA LYS A 143 -3.45 -7.15 -8.61
C LYS A 143 -2.52 -8.07 -7.84
N HIS A 144 -1.22 -7.94 -8.10
CA HIS A 144 -0.18 -8.81 -7.59
C HIS A 144 0.89 -7.98 -6.86
N PRO A 145 0.63 -7.57 -5.60
CA PRO A 145 1.59 -6.78 -4.83
C PRO A 145 2.92 -7.53 -4.67
N ALA A 146 4.04 -6.79 -4.72
CA ALA A 146 5.36 -7.33 -4.43
C ALA A 146 5.51 -7.57 -2.93
N ILE A 147 6.22 -8.65 -2.57
CA ILE A 147 6.57 -8.95 -1.18
C ILE A 147 7.76 -8.10 -0.80
N LEU A 148 7.69 -7.42 0.34
CA LEU A 148 8.82 -6.71 0.92
C LEU A 148 9.19 -7.35 2.26
N SER A 149 10.48 -7.57 2.49
CA SER A 149 11.04 -8.00 3.78
C SER A 149 11.16 -6.78 4.70
N GLY A 150 10.04 -6.37 5.30
CA GLY A 150 10.03 -5.38 6.38
C GLY A 150 10.63 -5.91 7.68
#